data_AF-A0A3D0S9V8-F1
#
_entry.id   AF-A0A3D0S9V8-F1
#
_cell.length_a   1.000
_cell.length_b   1.000
_cell.length_c   1.000
_cell.angle_alpha   90.00
_cell.angle_beta   90.00
_cell.angle_gamma   90.00
#
_symmetry.space_group_name_H-M   'P 1'
#
loop_
_entity.id
_entity.type
_entity.pdbx_description
1 polymer ?
#
loop_
_entity_poly.entity_id
_entity_poly.type
_entity_poly.pdbx_seq_one_letter_code
_entity_poly.pdbx_strand_id
1 'polypeptide(L)'
;MYVAAQIPDSILLRAQCMFLVMPDDCVIVDRHAGWLHGAEMVLAPNEHLTVMPLQLFRPSDRGRLRNGLTLSGERNLLPEDITEIHGLPVTTSLRTTWDLGRVPSRQRSLAGMDQMLRLGVFSVDEFLAGIERFRGQRWVINLRTLALLADGRAESPGESAVRLG
;
A
#
# COMPACT_ATOMS: atom_id res chain seq x y z
N MET A 1 -0.56 12.70 26.81
CA MET A 1 0.51 12.99 25.84
C MET A 1 0.14 14.32 25.19
N TYR A 2 0.89 15.39 25.45
CA TYR A 2 0.65 16.71 24.86
C TYR A 2 1.69 16.87 23.74
N VAL A 3 1.24 16.93 22.49
CA VAL A 3 2.09 17.20 21.32
C VAL A 3 1.84 18.65 20.91
N ALA A 4 2.92 19.42 20.73
CA ALA A 4 2.87 20.82 20.31
C ALA A 4 2.13 20.96 18.98
N ALA A 5 1.18 21.91 18.92
CA ALA A 5 0.19 22.11 17.86
C ALA A 5 0.75 22.60 16.50
N GLN A 6 2.03 22.36 16.18
CA GLN A 6 2.69 22.91 15.00
C GLN A 6 3.27 21.87 14.02
N ILE A 7 3.13 20.57 14.29
CA ILE A 7 3.47 19.55 13.29
C ILE A 7 2.21 19.28 12.45
N PRO A 8 2.26 19.44 11.11
CA PRO A 8 1.16 19.04 10.26
C PRO A 8 0.79 17.57 10.52
N ASP A 9 -0.48 17.30 10.79
CA ASP A 9 -1.00 15.94 10.97
C ASP A 9 -0.92 15.20 9.63
N SER A 10 0.23 14.57 9.39
CA SER A 10 0.56 13.82 8.18
C SER A 10 0.50 12.32 8.45
N ILE A 11 0.33 11.53 7.39
CA ILE A 11 0.41 10.06 7.47
C ILE A 11 1.76 9.63 8.06
N LEU A 12 2.85 10.29 7.68
CA LEU A 12 4.18 10.02 8.21
C LEU A 12 4.25 10.24 9.73
N LEU A 13 3.79 11.38 10.22
CA LEU A 13 3.77 11.67 11.66
C LEU A 13 2.92 10.66 12.42
N ARG A 14 1.73 10.35 11.91
CA ARG A 14 0.84 9.34 12.52
C ARG A 14 1.51 7.97 12.58
N ALA A 15 2.21 7.56 11.53
CA ALA A 15 2.94 6.31 11.50
C ALA A 15 4.08 6.30 12.53
N GLN A 16 4.90 7.35 12.58
CA GLN A 16 5.98 7.48 13.58
C GLN A 16 5.44 7.38 15.01
N CYS A 17 4.36 8.09 15.33
CA CYS A 17 3.71 7.98 16.63
C CYS A 17 3.17 6.58 16.91
N MET A 18 2.60 5.90 15.91
CA MET A 18 2.05 4.56 16.04
C MET A 18 3.15 3.54 16.38
N PHE A 19 4.30 3.63 15.73
CA PHE A 19 5.42 2.70 15.93
C PHE A 19 6.09 2.82 17.31
N LEU A 20 5.80 3.86 18.09
CA LEU A 20 6.20 3.93 19.50
C LEU A 20 5.46 2.93 20.40
N VAL A 21 4.33 2.39 19.95
CA VAL A 21 3.42 1.57 20.78
C VAL A 21 2.98 0.26 20.11
N MET A 22 3.38 0.01 18.86
CA MET A 22 3.07 -1.24 18.16
C MET A 22 4.19 -2.27 18.32
N PRO A 23 3.89 -3.58 18.17
CA PRO A 23 4.92 -4.61 18.02
C PRO A 23 5.92 -4.28 16.91
N ASP A 24 7.17 -4.67 17.10
CA ASP A 24 8.29 -4.46 16.18
C ASP A 24 8.15 -5.21 14.84
N ASP A 25 7.27 -6.20 14.77
CA ASP A 25 6.97 -6.97 13.58
C ASP A 25 5.84 -6.38 12.71
N CYS A 26 5.33 -5.19 13.01
CA CYS A 26 4.31 -4.53 12.20
C CYS A 26 4.92 -3.88 10.96
N VAL A 27 4.25 -3.99 9.80
CA VAL A 27 4.67 -3.39 8.53
C VAL A 27 3.56 -2.53 7.94
N ILE A 28 3.89 -1.33 7.46
CA ILE A 28 2.96 -0.45 6.74
C ILE A 28 2.73 -1.00 5.33
N VAL A 29 1.47 -1.14 4.94
CA VAL A 29 1.07 -1.78 3.69
C VAL A 29 0.02 -0.99 2.89
N ASP A 30 -0.32 -1.51 1.71
CA ASP A 30 -1.41 -1.04 0.85
C ASP A 30 -1.29 0.46 0.54
N ARG A 31 -2.39 1.22 0.60
CA ARG A 31 -2.42 2.63 0.19
C ARG A 31 -1.52 3.55 1.03
N HIS A 32 -1.29 3.22 2.31
CA HIS A 32 -0.40 4.03 3.15
C HIS A 32 1.07 3.76 2.81
N ALA A 33 1.42 2.52 2.45
CA ALA A 33 2.73 2.22 1.88
C ALA A 33 2.90 2.96 0.54
N GLY A 34 1.90 2.91 -0.35
CA GLY A 34 1.95 3.61 -1.64
C GLY A 34 2.15 5.11 -1.47
N TRP A 35 1.42 5.74 -0.54
CA TRP A 35 1.60 7.16 -0.22
C TRP A 35 3.02 7.47 0.30
N LEU A 36 3.58 6.64 1.18
CA LEU A 36 4.95 6.81 1.68
C LEU A 36 6.02 6.66 0.58
N HIS A 37 5.75 5.88 -0.47
CA HIS A 37 6.58 5.80 -1.68
C HIS A 37 6.43 7.02 -2.62
N GLY A 38 5.49 7.93 -2.34
CA GLY A 38 5.21 9.11 -3.17
C GLY A 38 4.06 8.94 -4.17
N ALA A 39 3.35 7.80 -4.15
CA ALA A 39 2.19 7.57 -5.02
C ALA A 39 0.92 8.21 -4.41
N GLU A 40 0.86 9.54 -4.34
CA GLU A 40 -0.15 10.25 -3.53
C GLU A 40 -1.61 9.94 -3.90
N MET A 41 -1.90 9.72 -5.19
CA MET A 41 -3.27 9.45 -5.68
C MET A 41 -3.75 8.01 -5.45
N VAL A 42 -2.99 7.18 -4.72
CA VAL A 42 -3.51 5.93 -4.16
C VAL A 42 -4.51 6.17 -3.02
N LEU A 43 -4.49 7.38 -2.45
CA LEU A 43 -5.45 7.85 -1.47
C LEU A 43 -6.60 8.61 -2.14
N ALA A 44 -7.77 8.63 -1.48
CA ALA A 44 -8.83 9.53 -1.91
C ALA A 44 -8.39 11.01 -1.72
N PRO A 45 -8.98 11.97 -2.47
CA PRO A 45 -8.70 13.38 -2.29
C PRO A 45 -8.80 13.80 -0.82
N ASN A 46 -7.77 14.49 -0.32
CA ASN A 46 -7.65 14.97 1.07
C ASN A 46 -7.62 13.87 2.15
N GLU A 47 -7.55 12.58 1.80
CA GLU A 47 -7.49 11.49 2.79
C GLU A 47 -6.22 11.55 3.66
N HIS A 48 -5.13 12.11 3.14
CA HIS A 48 -3.92 12.35 3.93
C HIS A 48 -4.12 13.38 5.05
N LEU A 49 -5.15 14.24 4.95
CA LEU A 49 -5.52 15.23 5.98
C LEU A 49 -6.50 14.66 7.01
N THR A 50 -7.12 13.51 6.76
CA THR A 50 -8.07 12.90 7.69
C THR A 50 -7.40 11.83 8.54
N VAL A 51 -7.79 11.76 9.82
CA VAL A 51 -7.34 10.71 10.73
C VAL A 51 -8.06 9.42 10.38
N MET A 52 -7.44 8.59 9.55
CA MET A 52 -7.92 7.24 9.25
C MET A 52 -7.01 6.19 9.86
N PRO A 53 -7.54 5.01 10.23
CA PRO A 53 -6.72 3.95 10.76
C PRO A 53 -5.64 3.51 9.76
N LEU A 54 -4.38 3.46 10.21
CA LEU A 54 -3.24 3.06 9.38
C LEU A 54 -3.36 1.59 8.97
N GLN A 55 -2.87 1.26 7.76
CA GLN A 55 -2.85 -0.12 7.28
C GLN A 55 -1.54 -0.77 7.74
N LEU A 56 -1.65 -1.58 8.80
CA LEU A 56 -0.52 -2.22 9.47
C LEU A 56 -0.76 -3.73 9.56
N PHE A 57 0.04 -4.49 8.84
CA PHE A 57 -0.07 -5.94 8.81
C PHE A 57 1.16 -6.56 9.47
N ARG A 58 0.94 -7.72 10.09
CA ARG A 58 2.01 -8.53 10.68
C ARG A 58 2.30 -9.72 9.77
N PRO A 59 3.51 -10.31 9.82
CA PRO A 59 3.79 -11.57 9.18
C PRO A 59 2.76 -12.64 9.54
N SER A 60 2.59 -13.64 8.67
CA SER A 60 1.68 -14.76 8.88
C SER A 60 1.88 -15.43 10.26
N ASP A 61 0.79 -15.94 10.83
CA ASP A 61 0.75 -16.65 12.12
C ASP A 61 1.03 -15.78 13.35
N ARG A 62 1.20 -14.45 13.18
CA ARG A 62 1.39 -13.50 14.28
C ARG A 62 0.09 -12.90 14.82
N GLY A 63 -1.05 -13.13 14.17
CA GLY A 63 -2.31 -12.48 14.51
C GLY A 63 -2.45 -11.08 13.91
N ARG A 64 -3.49 -10.36 14.35
CA ARG A 64 -3.73 -8.96 13.98
C ARG A 64 -3.71 -8.05 15.20
N LEU A 65 -3.40 -6.79 14.99
CA LEU A 65 -3.59 -5.76 16.01
C LEU A 65 -5.10 -5.58 16.26
N ARG A 66 -5.47 -5.48 17.54
CA ARG A 66 -6.86 -5.26 17.98
C ARG A 66 -6.96 -3.91 18.65
N ASN A 67 -6.86 -2.85 17.85
CA ASN A 67 -7.03 -1.47 18.30
C ASN A 67 -7.89 -0.69 17.29
N GLY A 68 -8.48 0.42 17.73
CA GLY A 68 -9.29 1.29 16.86
C GLY A 68 -8.47 2.20 15.94
N LEU A 69 -7.13 2.12 16.00
CA LEU A 69 -6.21 3.03 15.33
C LEU A 69 -5.59 2.44 14.06
N THR A 70 -5.80 1.14 13.82
CA THR A 70 -5.19 0.40 12.72
C THR A 70 -6.22 -0.48 12.01
N LEU A 71 -6.13 -0.53 10.68
CA LEU A 71 -6.64 -1.65 9.91
C LEU A 71 -5.54 -2.69 9.85
N SER A 72 -5.72 -3.79 10.57
CA SER A 72 -4.70 -4.82 10.74
C SER A 72 -5.15 -6.20 10.31
N GLY A 73 -4.16 -7.01 9.96
CA GLY A 73 -4.31 -8.39 9.53
C GLY A 73 -2.95 -9.08 9.46
N GLU A 74 -2.98 -10.28 8.91
CA GLU A 74 -1.78 -11.05 8.60
C GLU A 74 -1.49 -11.02 7.11
N ARG A 75 -0.22 -11.04 6.77
CA ARG A 75 0.25 -11.09 5.39
C ARG A 75 1.48 -11.96 5.30
N ASN A 76 1.52 -12.83 4.30
CA ASN A 76 2.72 -13.60 3.98
C ASN A 76 3.75 -12.64 3.36
N LEU A 77 4.54 -12.00 4.22
CA LEU A 77 5.64 -11.10 3.88
C LEU A 77 6.95 -11.86 4.02
N LEU A 78 7.75 -11.84 2.96
CA LEU A 78 9.15 -12.28 3.01
C LEU A 78 10.03 -11.09 3.46
N PRO A 79 11.25 -11.34 3.97
CA PRO A 79 12.18 -10.26 4.32
C PRO A 79 12.41 -9.28 3.17
N GLU A 80 12.53 -9.76 1.92
CA GLU A 80 12.69 -8.93 0.72
C GLU A 80 11.44 -8.13 0.31
N ASP A 81 10.29 -8.40 0.92
CA ASP A 81 9.08 -7.59 0.70
C ASP A 81 9.07 -6.31 1.52
N ILE A 82 10.01 -6.15 2.45
CA ILE A 82 10.02 -5.08 3.44
C ILE A 82 11.23 -4.18 3.16
N THR A 83 10.99 -2.88 3.18
CA THR A 83 12.01 -1.84 3.15
C THR A 83 11.74 -0.83 4.25
N GLU A 84 12.61 0.16 4.38
CA GLU A 84 12.46 1.24 5.33
C GLU A 84 12.26 2.59 4.63
N ILE A 85 11.29 3.36 5.10
CA ILE A 85 11.07 4.76 4.70
C ILE A 85 10.97 5.59 5.97
N HIS A 86 11.87 6.56 6.15
CA HIS A 86 11.91 7.42 7.34
C HIS A 86 11.95 6.65 8.68
N GLY A 87 12.67 5.53 8.76
CA GLY A 87 12.75 4.71 9.98
C GLY A 87 11.55 3.78 10.18
N LEU A 88 10.61 3.69 9.23
CA LEU A 88 9.41 2.88 9.35
C LEU A 88 9.49 1.67 8.41
N PRO A 89 9.13 0.46 8.88
CA PRO A 89 9.01 -0.70 8.01
C PRO A 89 7.78 -0.57 7.09
N VAL A 90 8.02 -0.59 5.79
CA VAL A 90 7.02 -0.44 4.72
C VAL A 90 7.22 -1.57 3.71
N THR A 91 6.16 -2.01 3.03
CA THR A 91 6.37 -2.91 1.88
C THR A 91 7.17 -2.24 0.78
N THR A 92 8.02 -2.97 0.06
CA THR A 92 8.75 -2.46 -1.12
C THR A 92 7.76 -1.96 -2.17
N SER A 93 8.18 -1.05 -3.06
CA SER A 93 7.29 -0.50 -4.09
C SER A 93 6.66 -1.60 -4.95
N LEU A 94 7.45 -2.63 -5.30
CA LEU A 94 6.97 -3.81 -6.04
C LEU A 94 5.92 -4.59 -5.24
N ARG A 95 6.18 -4.86 -3.96
CA ARG A 95 5.23 -5.53 -3.07
C ARG A 95 3.94 -4.73 -2.88
N THR A 96 4.05 -3.43 -2.62
CA THR A 96 2.93 -2.51 -2.49
C THR A 96 2.06 -2.54 -3.76
N THR A 97 2.66 -2.60 -4.94
CA THR A 97 1.94 -2.67 -6.22
C THR A 97 1.07 -3.92 -6.33
N TRP A 98 1.62 -5.10 -6.00
CA TRP A 98 0.83 -6.34 -5.98
C TRP A 98 -0.29 -6.31 -4.94
N ASP A 99 -0.01 -5.75 -3.77
CA ASP A 99 -0.98 -5.62 -2.69
C ASP A 99 -2.15 -4.69 -3.09
N LEU A 100 -1.85 -3.54 -3.69
CA LEU A 100 -2.85 -2.63 -4.27
C LEU A 100 -3.64 -3.29 -5.40
N GLY A 101 -3.00 -4.14 -6.20
CA GLY A 101 -3.64 -4.95 -7.22
C GLY A 101 -4.66 -5.96 -6.66
N ARG A 102 -4.50 -6.37 -5.39
CA ARG A 102 -5.27 -7.44 -4.73
C ARG A 102 -6.35 -6.92 -3.78
N VAL A 103 -7.06 -5.88 -4.20
CA VAL A 103 -8.26 -5.36 -3.51
C VAL A 103 -9.54 -5.67 -4.30
N PRO A 104 -10.74 -5.64 -3.68
CA PRO A 104 -11.99 -5.98 -4.38
C PRO A 104 -12.40 -5.02 -5.50
N SER A 105 -12.04 -3.74 -5.39
CA SER A 105 -12.43 -2.71 -6.36
C SER A 105 -11.46 -2.69 -7.53
N ARG A 106 -11.97 -2.98 -8.74
CA ARG A 106 -11.17 -2.96 -9.98
C ARG A 106 -10.60 -1.58 -10.27
N GLN A 107 -11.41 -0.53 -10.10
CA GLN A 107 -10.98 0.85 -10.29
C GLN A 107 -9.83 1.22 -9.35
N ARG A 108 -9.98 0.93 -8.04
CA ARG A 108 -8.92 1.21 -7.05
C ARG A 108 -7.66 0.37 -7.28
N SER A 109 -7.84 -0.88 -7.68
CA SER A 109 -6.73 -1.79 -8.00
C SER A 109 -5.92 -1.27 -9.18
N LEU A 110 -6.56 -0.95 -10.31
CA LEU A 110 -5.88 -0.43 -11.50
C LEU A 110 -5.22 0.93 -11.22
N ALA A 111 -5.96 1.88 -10.67
CA ALA A 111 -5.41 3.20 -10.33
C ALA A 111 -4.23 3.09 -9.35
N GLY A 112 -4.32 2.21 -8.34
CA GLY A 112 -3.23 1.97 -7.40
C GLY A 112 -1.98 1.42 -8.07
N MET A 113 -2.13 0.43 -8.97
CA MET A 113 -0.99 -0.12 -9.72
C MET A 113 -0.37 0.91 -10.66
N ASP A 114 -1.19 1.69 -11.38
CA ASP A 114 -0.72 2.74 -12.28
C ASP A 114 0.08 3.81 -11.54
N GLN A 115 -0.39 4.24 -10.36
CA GLN A 115 0.33 5.20 -9.54
C GLN A 115 1.69 4.67 -9.07
N MET A 116 1.79 3.39 -8.71
CA MET A 116 3.06 2.79 -8.34
C MET A 116 4.00 2.63 -9.54
N LEU A 117 3.48 2.23 -10.70
CA LEU A 117 4.25 2.13 -11.94
C LEU A 117 4.78 3.49 -12.40
N ARG A 118 4.01 4.57 -12.19
CA ARG A 118 4.42 5.94 -12.51
C ARG A 118 5.70 6.38 -11.78
N LEU A 119 5.98 5.82 -10.60
CA LEU A 119 7.20 6.13 -9.85
C LEU A 119 8.48 5.71 -10.61
N GLY A 120 8.39 4.76 -11.55
CA GLY A 120 9.53 4.36 -12.39
C GLY A 120 10.65 3.63 -11.64
N VAL A 121 10.38 3.12 -10.43
CA VAL A 121 11.37 2.48 -9.54
C VAL A 121 11.50 0.97 -9.74
N PHE A 122 10.64 0.36 -10.56
CA PHE A 122 10.73 -1.02 -11.03
C PHE A 122 10.14 -1.11 -12.44
N SER A 123 10.53 -2.14 -13.19
CA SER A 123 10.04 -2.41 -14.54
C SER A 123 8.70 -3.15 -14.55
N VAL A 124 7.95 -3.02 -15.64
CA VAL A 124 6.71 -3.79 -15.87
C VAL A 124 7.01 -5.30 -15.86
N ASP A 125 8.14 -5.72 -16.43
CA ASP A 125 8.51 -7.14 -16.47
C ASP A 125 8.76 -7.71 -15.06
N GLU A 126 9.45 -6.98 -14.19
CA GLU A 126 9.63 -7.36 -12.77
C GLU A 126 8.28 -7.45 -12.04
N PHE A 127 7.39 -6.49 -12.29
CA PHE A 127 6.03 -6.51 -11.74
C PHE A 127 5.25 -7.73 -12.19
N LEU A 128 5.25 -8.06 -13.48
CA LEU A 128 4.52 -9.21 -14.02
C LEU A 128 5.11 -10.54 -13.54
N ALA A 129 6.43 -10.66 -13.47
CA ALA A 129 7.13 -11.89 -13.10
C ALA A 129 6.77 -12.39 -11.69
N GLY A 130 6.51 -11.49 -10.73
CA GLY A 130 6.21 -11.87 -9.35
C GLY A 130 4.75 -12.19 -9.05
N ILE A 131 3.81 -11.96 -9.97
CA ILE A 131 2.36 -12.14 -9.71
C ILE A 131 2.04 -13.59 -9.32
N GLU A 132 2.74 -14.56 -9.90
CA GLU A 132 2.42 -15.97 -9.70
C GLU A 132 2.67 -16.46 -8.27
N ARG A 133 3.49 -15.73 -7.51
CA ARG A 133 3.72 -15.95 -6.08
C ARG A 133 2.42 -15.89 -5.26
N PHE A 134 1.39 -15.20 -5.75
CA PHE A 134 0.12 -15.03 -5.05
C PHE A 134 -0.96 -16.03 -5.48
N ARG A 135 -0.59 -17.11 -6.21
CA ARG A 135 -1.52 -18.17 -6.62
C ARG A 135 -2.37 -18.66 -5.44
N GLY A 136 -3.68 -18.76 -5.68
CA GLY A 136 -4.65 -19.23 -4.68
C GLY A 136 -4.98 -18.21 -3.59
N GLN A 137 -4.31 -17.06 -3.54
CA GLN A 137 -4.62 -16.05 -2.54
C GLN A 137 -5.78 -15.15 -2.96
N ARG A 138 -6.45 -14.55 -1.97
CA ARG A 138 -7.60 -13.67 -2.18
C ARG A 138 -7.28 -12.57 -3.20
N TRP A 139 -8.20 -12.36 -4.14
CA TRP A 139 -8.13 -11.33 -5.19
C TRP A 139 -6.96 -11.43 -6.17
N VAL A 140 -6.21 -12.55 -6.22
CA VAL A 140 -5.14 -12.73 -7.21
C VAL A 140 -5.65 -12.69 -8.65
N ILE A 141 -6.89 -13.14 -8.89
CA ILE A 141 -7.53 -13.02 -10.20
C ILE A 141 -7.66 -11.55 -10.61
N ASN A 142 -8.00 -10.66 -9.68
CA ASN A 142 -8.10 -9.24 -9.96
C ASN A 142 -6.74 -8.66 -10.36
N LEU A 143 -5.69 -8.96 -9.59
CA LEU A 143 -4.31 -8.58 -9.91
C LEU A 143 -3.90 -9.09 -11.30
N ARG A 144 -4.08 -10.38 -11.60
CA ARG A 144 -3.69 -10.97 -12.90
C ARG A 144 -4.41 -10.31 -14.07
N THR A 145 -5.73 -10.10 -13.96
CA THR A 145 -6.51 -9.48 -15.03
C THR A 145 -6.10 -8.03 -15.25
N LEU A 146 -5.91 -7.27 -14.18
CA LEU A 146 -5.67 -5.83 -14.27
C LEU A 146 -4.21 -5.47 -14.52
N ALA A 147 -3.26 -6.33 -14.14
CA ALA A 147 -1.85 -6.13 -14.43
C ALA A 147 -1.56 -5.99 -15.93
N LEU A 148 -2.35 -6.67 -16.78
CA LEU A 148 -2.28 -6.54 -18.25
C LEU A 148 -2.79 -5.19 -18.77
N LEU A 149 -3.56 -4.47 -17.95
CA LEU A 149 -4.09 -3.16 -18.28
C LEU A 149 -3.29 -2.03 -17.63
N ALA A 150 -2.40 -2.34 -16.68
CA ALA A 150 -1.68 -1.34 -15.90
C ALA A 150 -0.66 -0.58 -16.78
N ASP A 151 -0.60 0.73 -16.59
CA ASP A 151 0.20 1.69 -17.35
C ASP A 151 0.56 2.88 -16.46
N GLY A 152 1.86 3.02 -16.17
CA GLY A 152 2.42 4.11 -15.36
C GLY A 152 2.31 5.50 -16.00
N ARG A 153 1.82 5.60 -17.25
CA ARG A 153 1.56 6.90 -17.89
C ARG A 153 0.29 7.58 -17.40
N ALA A 154 -0.63 6.86 -16.74
CA ALA A 154 -1.85 7.46 -16.24
C ALA A 154 -1.55 8.46 -15.11
N GLU A 155 -2.07 9.67 -15.28
CA GLU A 155 -1.85 10.80 -14.39
C GLU A 155 -2.98 10.95 -13.38
N SER A 156 -4.06 10.18 -13.52
CA SER A 156 -5.18 10.21 -12.57
C SER A 156 -5.92 8.86 -12.49
N PRO A 157 -6.63 8.61 -11.38
CA PRO A 157 -7.55 7.47 -11.29
C PRO A 157 -8.63 7.47 -12.39
N GLY A 158 -9.01 8.66 -12.89
CA GLY A 158 -9.98 8.80 -13.98
C GLY A 158 -9.47 8.20 -15.30
N GLU A 159 -8.23 8.49 -15.67
CA GLU A 159 -7.59 7.90 -16.86
C GLU A 159 -7.43 6.39 -16.75
N SER A 160 -7.14 5.90 -15.53
CA SER A 160 -7.09 4.47 -15.24
C SER A 160 -8.45 3.81 -15.49
N ALA A 161 -9.54 4.44 -15.06
CA ALA A 161 -10.88 3.89 -15.16
C ALA A 161 -11.38 3.75 -16.61
N VAL A 162 -10.90 4.55 -17.56
CA VAL A 162 -11.28 4.45 -18.99
C VAL A 162 -10.87 3.09 -19.58
N ARG A 163 -9.81 2.46 -19.06
CA ARG A 163 -9.34 1.13 -19.49
C ARG A 163 -10.19 -0.03 -18.96
N LEU A 164 -11.19 0.23 -18.13
CA LEU A 164 -12.10 -0.78 -17.57
C LEU A 164 -13.43 -0.92 -18.33
N GLY A 165 -13.59 -0.18 -19.43
CA GLY A 165 -14.78 -0.18 -20.29
C GLY A 165 -15.06 -1.50 -20.99
#